data_AF-A0A8K0JVR5-F1
#
_entry.id   AF-A0A8K0JVR5-F1
#
_cell.length_a   1.000
_cell.length_b   1.000
_cell.length_c   1.000
_cell.angle_alpha   90.00
_cell.angle_beta   90.00
_cell.angle_gamma   90.00
#
_symmetry.space_group_name_H-M   'P 1'
#
loop_
_entity.id
_entity.type
_entity.pdbx_description
1 polymer ?
#
loop_
_entity_poly.entity_id
_entity_poly.type
_entity_poly.pdbx_seq_one_letter_code
_entity_poly.pdbx_strand_id
1 'polypeptide(L)' 'MSSFNRPKQLQRSDKAPPSTVCQKCTLKGHYTYQCKNPRPYVPRLSRSQRLEKDLKIGDTKKKGDGPAIELPDEFRTK' A
#
# COMPACT_ATOMS: atom_id res chain seq x y z
N MET A 1 -36.12 -4.93 -15.88
CA MET A 1 -35.01 -5.58 -16.61
C MET A 1 -34.03 -4.50 -17.06
N SER A 2 -33.02 -4.16 -16.26
CA SER A 2 -32.11 -3.03 -16.56
C SER A 2 -30.67 -3.52 -16.74
N SER A 3 -30.29 -3.55 -18.01
CA SER A 3 -28.95 -3.48 -18.64
C SER A 3 -27.72 -3.58 -17.74
N PHE A 4 -27.07 -4.75 -17.78
CA PHE A 4 -25.70 -4.93 -17.35
C PHE A 4 -24.75 -4.14 -18.26
N ASN A 5 -24.16 -3.09 -17.72
CA ASN A 5 -23.16 -2.28 -18.41
C ASN A 5 -21.87 -3.11 -18.57
N ARG A 6 -21.61 -3.65 -19.76
CA ARG A 6 -20.41 -4.44 -20.05
C ARG A 6 -19.19 -3.51 -20.10
N PRO A 7 -18.11 -3.79 -19.34
CA PRO A 7 -16.92 -2.95 -19.40
C PRO A 7 -16.29 -3.00 -20.78
N LYS A 8 -15.90 -1.81 -21.26
CA LYS A 8 -15.24 -1.56 -22.55
C LYS A 8 -13.96 -2.40 -22.64
N GLN A 9 -13.86 -3.27 -23.65
CA GLN A 9 -12.67 -4.08 -23.90
C GLN A 9 -11.46 -3.15 -24.13
N LEU A 10 -10.48 -3.24 -23.24
CA LEU A 10 -9.26 -2.44 -23.29
C LEU A 10 -8.33 -3.02 -24.36
N GLN A 11 -8.03 -2.23 -25.39
CA GLN A 11 -7.05 -2.58 -26.42
C GLN A 11 -5.69 -2.87 -25.74
N ARG A 12 -5.21 -4.11 -25.86
CA ARG A 12 -3.96 -4.56 -25.25
C ARG A 12 -2.81 -4.24 -26.18
N SER A 13 -2.08 -3.17 -25.89
CA SER A 13 -0.76 -2.94 -26.49
C SER A 13 0.26 -3.88 -25.83
N ASP A 14 1.13 -4.52 -26.63
CA ASP A 14 2.17 -5.44 -26.15
C ASP A 14 3.24 -4.76 -25.29
N LYS A 15 3.36 -3.43 -25.41
CA LYS A 15 4.26 -2.61 -24.61
C LYS A 15 3.51 -2.04 -23.41
N ALA A 16 4.02 -2.34 -22.22
CA ALA A 16 3.50 -1.78 -20.98
C ALA A 16 3.80 -0.27 -20.92
N PRO A 17 2.82 0.57 -20.54
CA PRO A 17 3.11 1.97 -20.26
C PRO A 17 4.07 2.08 -19.06
N PRO A 18 4.84 3.18 -18.96
CA PRO A 18 5.79 3.38 -17.86
C PRO A 18 5.13 3.45 -16.48
N SER A 19 3.81 3.62 -16.41
CA SER A 19 3.02 3.60 -15.18
C SER A 19 2.63 2.20 -14.72
N THR A 20 2.74 1.17 -15.56
CA THR A 20 2.37 -0.20 -15.18
C THR A 20 3.37 -0.78 -14.20
N VAL A 21 2.86 -1.17 -13.03
CA VAL A 21 3.62 -1.88 -11.99
C VAL A 21 3.41 -3.39 -12.13
N CYS A 22 4.50 -4.14 -12.22
CA CYS A 22 4.47 -5.59 -12.24
C CYS A 22 4.16 -6.15 -10.84
N GLN A 23 3.13 -7.00 -10.71
CA GLN A 23 2.76 -7.61 -9.43
C GLN A 23 3.80 -8.63 -8.89
N LYS A 24 4.70 -9.14 -9.74
CA LYS A 24 5.72 -10.13 -9.34
C LYS A 24 6.93 -9.47 -8.70
N CYS A 25 7.51 -8.49 -9.38
CA CYS A 25 8.75 -7.84 -8.96
C CYS A 25 8.55 -6.41 -8.43
N THR A 26 7.32 -5.87 -8.47
CA THR A 26 6.95 -4.51 -8.04
C THR A 26 7.67 -3.37 -8.79
N LEU A 27 8.37 -3.67 -9.88
CA LEU A 27 9.00 -2.68 -10.76
C LEU A 27 8.04 -2.19 -11.84
N LYS A 28 8.35 -1.01 -12.39
CA LYS A 28 7.58 -0.38 -13.46
C LYS A 28 8.09 -0.81 -14.85
N GLY A 29 7.24 -0.67 -15.85
CA GLY A 29 7.64 -0.74 -17.27
C GLY A 29 7.48 -2.11 -17.94
N HIS A 30 6.89 -3.11 -17.27
CA HIS A 30 6.54 -4.38 -17.90
C HIS A 30 5.31 -5.02 -17.25
N TYR A 31 4.63 -5.89 -18.01
CA TYR A 31 3.54 -6.70 -17.49
C TYR A 31 4.05 -7.96 -16.77
N THR A 32 3.20 -8.55 -15.93
CA THR A 32 3.54 -9.72 -15.11
C THR A 32 3.97 -10.95 -15.92
N TYR A 33 3.50 -11.09 -17.16
CA TYR A 33 3.86 -12.19 -18.06
C TYR A 33 5.25 -12.02 -18.73
N GLN A 34 5.75 -10.79 -18.86
CA GLN A 34 7.08 -10.48 -19.38
C GLN A 34 8.16 -10.40 -18.28
N CYS A 35 7.77 -10.51 -17.00
CA CYS A 35 8.67 -10.34 -15.87
C CYS A 35 9.69 -11.48 -15.78
N LYS A 36 10.97 -11.15 -16.00
CA LYS A 36 12.11 -12.06 -15.81
C LYS A 36 12.71 -12.01 -14.41
N ASN A 37 12.38 -10.96 -13.63
CA ASN A 37 12.94 -10.78 -12.29
C ASN A 37 12.25 -11.71 -11.27
N PRO A 38 13.03 -12.32 -10.36
CA PRO A 38 12.45 -13.06 -9.24
C PRO A 38 11.68 -12.11 -8.32
N ARG A 39 10.71 -12.65 -7.58
CA ARG A 39 9.95 -11.88 -6.60
C ARG A 39 10.89 -11.48 -5.46
N PRO A 40 11.07 -10.18 -5.17
CA PRO A 40 11.86 -9.77 -4.02
C PRO A 40 11.14 -10.25 -2.74
N TYR A 41 11.87 -10.95 -1.87
CA TYR A 41 11.36 -11.32 -0.56
C TYR A 41 11.36 -10.08 0.32
N VAL A 42 10.17 -9.67 0.77
CA VAL A 42 10.02 -8.59 1.74
C VAL A 42 9.70 -9.24 3.08
N PRO A 43 10.58 -9.10 4.11
CA PRO A 43 10.33 -9.68 5.41
C PRO A 43 9.06 -9.05 6.00
N ARG A 44 8.08 -9.89 6.32
CA ARG A 44 6.92 -9.47 7.09
C ARG A 44 7.26 -9.60 8.57
N LEU A 45 7.35 -8.47 9.25
CA LEU A 45 7.48 -8.45 10.71
C LEU A 45 6.28 -9.17 11.33
N SER A 46 6.53 -9.94 12.39
CA SER A 46 5.46 -10.55 13.18
C SER A 46 4.60 -9.46 13.85
N ARG A 47 3.39 -9.83 14.30
CA ARG A 47 2.48 -8.87 14.96
C ARG A 47 3.13 -8.19 16.17
N SER A 48 3.89 -8.92 16.98
CA SER A 48 4.62 -8.37 18.14
C SER A 48 5.75 -7.43 17.70
N GLN A 49 6.56 -7.84 16.72
CA GLN A 49 7.63 -7.00 16.16
C GLN A 49 7.09 -5.71 15.52
N ARG A 50 5.90 -5.76 14.91
CA ARG A 50 5.23 -4.56 14.38
C ARG A 50 4.80 -3.64 15.51
N LEU A 51 4.12 -4.14 16.53
CA LEU A 51 3.70 -3.34 17.68
C LEU A 51 4.89 -2.67 18.37
N GLU A 52 6.00 -3.38 18.57
CA GLU A 52 7.22 -2.78 19.12
C GLU A 52 7.77 -1.64 18.26
N LYS A 53 7.74 -1.78 16.93
CA LYS A 53 8.16 -0.72 16.02
C LYS A 53 7.20 0.47 16.09
N ASP A 54 5.90 0.21 16.10
CA ASP A 54 4.87 1.25 16.20
C ASP A 54 4.95 2.01 17.53
N LEU A 55 5.23 1.32 18.64
CA LEU A 55 5.47 1.92 19.96
C LEU A 55 6.75 2.78 19.95
N LYS A 56 7.87 2.24 19.43
CA LYS A 56 9.13 3.00 19.27
C LYS A 56 8.97 4.23 18.38
N ILE A 57 8.15 4.14 17.33
CA ILE A 57 7.80 5.27 16.46
C ILE A 57 6.91 6.27 17.21
N GLY A 58 6.01 5.80 18.08
CA GLY A 58 5.23 6.66 18.98
C GLY A 58 6.11 7.47 19.93
N ASP A 59 7.19 6.89 20.44
CA ASP A 59 8.13 7.56 21.32
C ASP A 59 9.00 8.60 20.58
N THR A 60 9.40 8.34 19.32
CA THR A 60 10.13 9.32 18.52
C THR A 60 9.22 10.43 17.97
N LYS A 61 7.95 10.15 17.66
CA LYS A 61 6.97 11.17 17.24
C LYS A 61 6.54 12.12 18.36
N LYS A 62 6.70 11.74 19.64
CA LYS A 62 6.56 12.68 20.77
C LYS A 62 7.65 13.74 20.83
N LYS A 63 8.70 13.65 20.00
CA LYS A 63 9.79 14.63 19.90
C LYS A 63 9.70 15.58 18.70
N GLY A 64 8.67 15.47 17.86
CA GLY A 64 8.44 16.38 16.74
C GLY A 64 7.73 15.68 15.59
N ASP A 65 6.61 16.26 15.17
CA ASP A 65 6.01 16.07 13.84
C ASP A 65 5.25 14.75 13.59
N GLY A 66 4.16 14.54 14.35
CA GLY A 66 3.03 13.70 13.96
C GLY A 66 1.72 14.33 14.41
N PRO A 67 0.62 14.28 13.62
CA PRO A 67 -0.60 15.00 13.94
C PRO A 67 -1.15 14.48 15.25
N ALA A 68 -1.16 15.34 16.27
CA ALA A 68 -2.01 15.16 17.43
C ALA A 68 -3.43 15.00 16.88
N ILE A 69 -3.94 13.77 16.87
CA ILE A 69 -5.36 13.60 16.71
C ILE A 69 -5.92 14.16 18.02
N GLU A 70 -6.41 15.39 17.93
CA GLU A 70 -7.02 16.14 19.01
C GLU A 70 -8.03 15.21 19.67
N LEU A 71 -7.75 14.78 20.90
CA LEU A 71 -8.69 13.98 21.68
C LEU A 71 -9.89 14.89 21.93
N PRO A 72 -11.09 14.61 21.37
CA PRO A 72 -12.25 15.45 21.60
C PRO A 72 -12.55 15.52 23.09
N ASP A 73 -12.88 16.70 23.59
CA ASP A 73 -13.11 16.94 25.02
C ASP A 73 -14.27 16.11 25.60
N GLU A 74 -15.12 15.54 24.74
CA GLU A 74 -16.14 14.51 25.03
C GLU A 74 -15.61 13.33 25.86
N PHE A 75 -14.32 12.99 25.75
CA PHE A 75 -13.72 11.86 26.47
C PHE A 75 -13.10 12.24 27.83
N ARG A 76 -13.14 13.53 28.23
CA ARG A 76 -12.50 14.03 29.46
C ARG A 76 -13.47 14.32 30.61
N THR A 77 -14.76 14.35 30.35
CA THR A 77 -15.79 14.52 31.40
C THR A 77 -16.48 13.20 31.68
N LYS A 78 -16.47 12.81 32.95
CA LYS A 78 -17.04 11.58 33.49
C LYS A 78 -18.56 11.63 33.55
#